data_AF-A0A8T5U7B5-F1
#
_entry.id   AF-A0A8T5U7B5-F1
#
_cell.length_a   1.000
_cell.length_b   1.000
_cell.length_c   1.000
_cell.angle_alpha   90.00
_cell.angle_beta   90.00
_cell.angle_gamma   90.00
#
_symmetry.space_group_name_H-M   'P 1'
#
loop_
_entity.id
_entity.type
_entity.pdbx_description
1 polymer ?
#
loop_
_entity_poly.entity_id
_entity_poly.type
_entity_poly.pdbx_seq_one_letter_code
_entity_poly.pdbx_strand_id
1 'polypeptide(L)'
;MDQKETKEKEKLIELQVNEDDRLNILYAKSELEEYFPNLASEINEGKKSIKISSIEEEESAKNESGNFEIKYEENLSNPGVIDFLRRCSTSEEAMEILEYMNAKKELTKDLFNYLKERISQDDGLIKLIDECGGPKKKGYYIYKFYNTDDNI
;
A
#
# COMPACT_ATOMS: atom_id res chain seq x y z
N MET A 1 22.60 -34.72 25.45
CA MET A 1 21.41 -34.42 24.63
C MET A 1 20.73 -33.34 25.44
N ASP A 2 20.84 -32.02 25.21
CA ASP A 2 20.48 -31.30 23.99
C ASP A 2 20.91 -29.82 24.11
N GLN A 3 22.19 -29.51 23.89
CA GLN A 3 22.67 -28.12 23.76
C GLN A 3 23.39 -27.85 22.44
N LYS A 4 23.66 -28.92 21.66
CA LYS A 4 24.38 -28.85 20.39
C LYS A 4 23.41 -28.61 19.22
N GLU A 5 22.25 -29.24 19.28
CA GLU A 5 21.18 -29.14 18.28
C GLU A 5 20.51 -27.76 18.26
N THR A 6 20.43 -27.08 19.41
CA THR A 6 19.87 -25.73 19.54
C THR A 6 20.80 -24.65 18.97
N LYS A 7 22.13 -24.82 19.11
CA LYS A 7 23.14 -23.91 18.53
C LYS A 7 23.27 -24.03 17.01
N GLU A 8 23.01 -25.21 16.45
CA GLU A 8 22.98 -25.41 14.99
C GLU A 8 21.73 -24.77 14.37
N LYS A 9 20.59 -24.80 15.07
CA LYS A 9 19.37 -24.11 14.64
C LYS A 9 19.45 -22.58 14.74
N GLU A 10 20.21 -22.03 15.68
CA GLU A 10 20.47 -20.58 15.78
C GLU A 10 21.42 -20.05 14.71
N LYS A 11 22.14 -20.94 14.02
CA LYS A 11 22.85 -20.64 12.77
C LYS A 11 21.88 -20.52 11.59
N LEU A 12 20.73 -19.89 11.86
CA LEU A 12 19.70 -19.49 10.90
C LEU A 12 20.37 -18.62 9.83
N ILE A 13 20.79 -19.30 8.77
CA ILE A 13 20.77 -18.88 7.37
C ILE A 13 21.09 -17.40 7.23
N GLU A 14 22.37 -17.06 7.08
CA GLU A 14 22.76 -15.79 6.46
C GLU A 14 22.10 -15.77 5.08
N LEU A 15 20.93 -15.11 4.98
CA LEU A 15 20.20 -14.96 3.73
C LEU A 15 21.08 -14.11 2.81
N GLN A 16 21.70 -14.77 1.84
CA GLN A 16 22.53 -14.11 0.85
C GLN A 16 21.60 -13.38 -0.12
N VAL A 17 21.46 -12.08 0.10
CA VAL A 17 20.80 -11.18 -0.83
C VAL A 17 21.73 -11.02 -2.03
N ASN A 18 21.22 -11.24 -3.24
CA ASN A 18 21.99 -10.98 -4.45
C ASN A 18 22.35 -9.48 -4.50
N GLU A 19 23.64 -9.15 -4.50
CA GLU A 19 24.11 -7.76 -4.42
C GLU A 19 23.69 -6.92 -5.63
N ASP A 20 23.52 -7.56 -6.80
CA ASP A 20 23.19 -6.89 -8.06
C ASP A 20 21.70 -6.49 -8.12
N ASP A 21 20.80 -7.37 -7.67
CA ASP A 21 19.36 -7.14 -7.76
C ASP A 21 18.74 -6.62 -6.46
N ARG A 22 19.39 -6.83 -5.29
CA ARG A 22 18.91 -6.56 -3.91
C ARG A 22 17.50 -7.02 -3.53
N LEU A 23 16.73 -7.58 -4.46
CA LEU A 23 15.39 -8.10 -4.28
C LEU A 23 15.37 -9.63 -4.22
N ASN A 24 16.32 -10.29 -4.88
CA ASN A 24 16.38 -11.73 -4.97
C ASN A 24 17.21 -12.32 -3.81
N ILE A 25 16.61 -13.26 -3.08
CA ILE A 25 17.24 -13.96 -1.96
C ILE A 25 17.61 -15.37 -2.42
N LEU A 26 18.85 -15.77 -2.16
CA LEU A 26 19.29 -17.15 -2.39
C LEU A 26 18.82 -18.04 -1.24
N TYR A 27 18.22 -19.18 -1.57
CA TYR A 27 17.75 -20.16 -0.61
C TYR A 27 18.13 -21.58 -1.03
N ALA A 28 18.36 -22.44 -0.05
CA ALA A 28 18.57 -23.86 -0.29
C ALA A 28 17.23 -24.53 -0.64
N LYS A 29 17.11 -25.03 -1.87
CA LYS A 29 15.88 -25.67 -2.35
C LYS A 29 15.42 -26.83 -1.46
N SER A 30 16.36 -27.64 -0.97
CA SER A 30 16.08 -28.78 -0.08
C SER A 30 15.45 -28.37 1.24
N GLU A 31 15.90 -27.26 1.84
CA GLU A 31 15.33 -26.76 3.10
C GLU A 31 13.91 -26.24 2.89
N LEU A 32 13.67 -25.54 1.78
CA LEU A 32 12.33 -25.05 1.44
C LEU A 32 11.35 -26.21 1.20
N GLU A 33 11.80 -27.28 0.55
CA GLU A 33 10.98 -28.48 0.33
C GLU A 33 10.70 -29.26 1.62
N GLU A 34 11.65 -29.30 2.56
CA GLU A 34 11.50 -29.97 3.85
C GLU A 34 10.55 -29.19 4.79
N TYR A 35 10.78 -27.89 4.96
CA TYR A 35 10.03 -27.06 5.91
C TYR A 35 8.73 -26.48 5.33
N PHE A 36 8.69 -26.21 4.02
CA PHE A 36 7.57 -25.53 3.35
C PHE A 36 7.20 -26.17 1.99
N PRO A 37 6.82 -27.47 1.96
CA PRO A 37 6.61 -28.22 0.72
C PRO A 37 5.56 -27.60 -0.22
N ASN A 38 4.49 -27.03 0.34
CA ASN A 38 3.44 -26.36 -0.46
C ASN A 38 3.92 -25.02 -1.03
N LEU A 39 4.76 -24.28 -0.31
CA LEU A 39 5.32 -23.03 -0.82
C LEU A 39 6.35 -23.32 -1.92
N ALA A 40 7.19 -24.35 -1.74
CA ALA A 40 8.14 -24.79 -2.73
C ALA A 40 7.46 -25.21 -4.04
N SER A 41 6.32 -25.92 -3.97
CA SER A 41 5.53 -26.25 -5.15
C SER A 41 4.89 -25.01 -5.78
N GLU A 42 4.29 -24.12 -5.00
CA GLU A 42 3.69 -22.87 -5.51
C GLU A 42 4.72 -21.98 -6.23
N ILE A 43 5.94 -21.87 -5.70
CA ILE A 43 7.05 -21.11 -6.32
C ILE A 43 7.54 -21.79 -7.60
N ASN A 44 7.79 -23.11 -7.58
CA ASN A 44 8.26 -23.85 -8.75
C ASN A 44 7.23 -23.88 -9.88
N GLU A 45 5.94 -23.96 -9.55
CA GLU A 45 4.85 -24.01 -10.52
C GLU A 45 4.38 -22.61 -10.96
N GLY A 46 4.82 -21.55 -10.29
CA GLY A 46 4.45 -20.16 -10.59
C GLY A 46 2.95 -19.86 -10.45
N LYS A 47 2.21 -20.67 -9.68
CA LYS A 47 0.73 -20.62 -9.66
C LYS A 47 0.16 -19.32 -9.08
N LYS A 48 0.92 -18.58 -8.27
CA LYS A 48 0.47 -17.36 -7.57
C LYS A 48 1.56 -16.30 -7.50
N SER A 49 2.00 -15.77 -8.65
CA SER A 49 2.86 -14.58 -8.69
C SER A 49 2.03 -13.31 -8.84
N ILE A 50 2.34 -12.29 -8.04
CA ILE A 50 1.84 -10.91 -8.25
C ILE A 50 3.01 -10.08 -8.76
N LYS A 51 2.83 -9.42 -9.91
CA LYS A 51 3.83 -8.49 -10.43
C LYS A 51 3.71 -7.17 -9.68
N ILE A 52 4.78 -6.77 -9.00
CA ILE A 52 4.91 -5.42 -8.44
C ILE A 52 5.26 -4.51 -9.61
N SER A 53 4.38 -3.58 -9.96
CA SER A 53 4.57 -2.65 -11.08
C SER A 53 5.49 -1.48 -10.72
N SER A 54 5.46 -1.03 -9.47
CA SER A 54 6.26 0.09 -8.99
C SER A 54 6.38 0.02 -7.47
N ILE A 55 7.46 0.59 -6.95
CA ILE A 55 7.66 0.86 -5.53
C ILE A 55 7.55 2.38 -5.40
N GLU A 56 6.56 2.86 -4.64
CA GLU A 56 6.46 4.28 -4.31
C GLU A 56 7.55 4.61 -3.28
N GLU A 57 8.63 5.22 -3.74
CA GLU A 57 9.60 5.86 -2.84
C GLU A 57 8.97 7.13 -2.26
N GLU A 58 9.33 7.53 -1.03
CA GLU A 58 8.70 8.64 -0.30
C GLU A 58 8.69 9.99 -1.09
N GLU A 59 9.56 10.14 -2.09
CA GLU A 59 9.67 11.31 -2.97
C GLU A 59 8.69 11.34 -4.14
N SER A 60 8.02 10.23 -4.46
CA SER A 60 7.19 10.05 -5.66
C SER A 60 5.92 10.92 -5.73
N ALA A 61 5.55 11.57 -4.63
CA ALA A 61 4.43 12.50 -4.59
C ALA A 61 4.80 13.91 -5.08
N LYS A 62 6.08 14.20 -5.31
CA LYS A 62 6.57 15.50 -5.80
C LYS A 62 6.81 15.43 -7.31
N ASN A 63 6.22 16.35 -8.06
CA ASN A 63 6.49 16.53 -9.48
C ASN A 63 7.91 17.01 -9.75
N GLU A 64 8.34 17.03 -11.02
CA GLU A 64 9.64 17.55 -11.48
C GLU A 64 9.93 19.00 -11.01
N SER A 65 8.89 19.74 -10.60
CA SER A 65 8.98 21.10 -10.02
C SER A 65 8.99 21.15 -8.49
N GLY A 66 9.01 20.01 -7.79
CA GLY A 66 8.99 19.92 -6.32
C GLY A 66 7.62 20.12 -5.67
N ASN A 67 6.56 20.34 -6.46
CA ASN A 67 5.19 20.49 -5.96
C ASN A 67 4.51 19.13 -5.78
N PHE A 68 3.73 18.99 -4.70
CA PHE A 68 2.88 17.82 -4.50
C PHE A 68 1.78 17.77 -5.56
N GLU A 69 1.73 16.71 -6.36
CA GLU A 69 0.61 16.45 -7.27
C GLU A 69 -0.14 15.21 -6.80
N ILE A 70 -1.44 15.38 -6.55
CA ILE A 70 -2.29 14.26 -6.18
C ILE A 70 -2.69 13.54 -7.46
N LYS A 71 -1.89 12.55 -7.86
CA LYS A 71 -2.31 11.56 -8.87
C LYS A 71 -3.20 10.54 -8.19
N TYR A 72 -4.51 10.77 -8.24
CA TYR A 72 -5.48 9.84 -7.69
C TYR A 72 -5.79 8.73 -8.70
N GLU A 73 -5.29 7.52 -8.43
CA GLU A 73 -5.72 6.29 -9.09
C GLU A 73 -6.66 5.51 -8.18
N GLU A 74 -7.83 5.15 -8.69
CA GLU A 74 -8.83 4.46 -7.89
C GLU A 74 -8.50 2.97 -7.75
N ASN A 75 -8.10 2.56 -6.53
CA ASN A 75 -7.82 1.16 -6.21
C ASN A 75 -8.96 0.54 -5.37
N LEU A 76 -9.54 -0.56 -5.85
CA LEU A 76 -10.64 -1.27 -5.18
C LEU A 76 -10.17 -2.10 -3.99
N SER A 77 -8.97 -2.68 -4.09
CA SER A 77 -8.46 -3.65 -3.11
C SER A 77 -7.88 -2.99 -1.87
N ASN A 78 -7.39 -1.75 -2.00
CA ASN A 78 -6.78 -1.01 -0.92
C ASN A 78 -7.11 0.49 -1.02
N PRO A 79 -8.16 0.98 -0.35
CA PRO A 79 -8.47 2.41 -0.35
C PRO A 79 -7.33 3.20 0.30
N GLY A 80 -6.87 4.24 -0.39
CA GLY A 80 -5.83 5.14 0.11
C GLY A 80 -6.42 6.31 0.91
N VAL A 81 -5.55 7.22 1.33
CA VAL A 81 -5.92 8.38 2.17
C VAL A 81 -6.97 9.26 1.49
N ILE A 82 -6.80 9.51 0.19
CA ILE A 82 -7.74 10.30 -0.60
C ILE A 82 -9.12 9.63 -0.65
N ASP A 83 -9.22 8.30 -0.68
CA ASP A 83 -10.50 7.58 -0.66
C ASP A 83 -11.29 7.83 0.62
N PHE A 84 -10.61 7.92 1.76
CA PHE A 84 -11.22 8.24 3.04
C PHE A 84 -11.60 9.72 3.12
N LEU A 85 -10.73 10.63 2.66
CA LEU A 85 -11.03 12.07 2.62
C LEU A 85 -12.23 12.39 1.73
N ARG A 86 -12.42 11.67 0.61
CA ARG A 86 -13.59 11.80 -0.27
C ARG A 86 -14.92 11.39 0.35
N ARG A 87 -14.91 10.78 1.54
CA ARG A 87 -16.11 10.44 2.31
C ARG A 87 -16.43 11.44 3.42
N CYS A 88 -15.48 12.30 3.75
CA CYS A 88 -15.63 13.27 4.82
C CYS A 88 -16.58 14.39 4.38
N SER A 89 -17.43 14.84 5.30
CA SER A 89 -18.36 15.95 5.07
C SER A 89 -17.86 17.27 5.64
N THR A 90 -16.97 17.21 6.63
CA THR A 90 -16.41 18.39 7.31
C THR A 90 -14.89 18.34 7.33
N SER A 91 -14.25 19.52 7.39
CA SER A 91 -12.79 19.60 7.54
C SER A 91 -12.28 18.99 8.85
N GLU A 92 -13.09 19.01 9.91
CA GLU A 92 -12.76 18.37 11.19
C GLU A 92 -12.67 16.85 11.05
N GLU A 93 -13.67 16.22 10.42
CA GLU A 93 -13.67 14.77 10.13
C GLU A 93 -12.48 14.39 9.26
N ALA A 94 -12.20 15.19 8.22
CA ALA A 94 -11.06 14.98 7.34
C ALA A 94 -9.73 15.06 8.09
N MET A 95 -9.61 15.97 9.07
CA MET A 95 -8.41 16.13 9.89
C MET A 95 -8.20 14.94 10.83
N GLU A 96 -9.26 14.43 11.47
CA GLU A 96 -9.20 13.23 12.31
C GLU A 96 -8.77 11.99 11.51
N ILE A 97 -9.34 11.81 10.32
CA ILE A 97 -8.95 10.73 9.40
C ILE A 97 -7.48 10.86 9.00
N LEU A 98 -7.03 12.06 8.68
CA LEU A 98 -5.64 12.31 8.29
C LEU A 98 -4.67 11.97 9.44
N GLU A 99 -4.99 12.36 10.67
CA GLU A 99 -4.19 12.03 11.86
C GLU A 99 -4.16 10.52 12.14
N TYR A 100 -5.30 9.83 11.98
CA TYR A 100 -5.38 8.39 12.12
C TYR A 100 -4.48 7.65 11.11
N MET A 101 -4.48 8.08 9.85
CA MET A 101 -3.65 7.45 8.81
C MET A 101 -2.15 7.74 8.99
N ASN A 102 -1.80 8.93 9.50
CA ASN A 102 -0.43 9.24 9.89
C ASN A 102 0.05 8.41 11.07
N ALA A 103 -0.81 8.18 12.08
CA ALA A 103 -0.49 7.30 13.20
C ALA A 103 -0.24 5.84 12.77
N LYS A 104 -0.93 5.39 11.71
CA LYS A 104 -0.70 4.08 11.07
C LYS A 104 0.55 4.01 10.19
N LYS A 105 1.25 5.13 9.98
CA LYS A 105 2.39 5.24 9.04
C LYS A 105 2.02 4.88 7.59
N GLU A 106 0.76 5.09 7.21
CA GLU A 106 0.29 4.96 5.82
C GLU A 106 0.52 6.25 5.00
N LEU A 107 1.07 7.28 5.64
CA LEU A 107 1.37 8.59 5.06
C LEU A 107 2.81 8.98 5.38
N THR A 108 3.49 9.56 4.39
CA THR A 108 4.74 10.27 4.64
C THR A 108 4.45 11.60 5.35
N LYS A 109 5.40 12.07 6.14
CA LYS A 109 5.25 13.31 6.91
C LYS A 109 5.03 14.54 6.02
N ASP A 110 5.67 14.57 4.86
CA ASP A 110 5.52 15.65 3.89
C ASP A 110 4.12 15.67 3.30
N LEU A 111 3.59 14.51 2.91
CA LEU A 111 2.24 14.38 2.37
C LEU A 111 1.17 14.72 3.42
N PHE A 112 1.39 14.30 4.67
CA PHE A 112 0.52 14.67 5.79
C PHE A 112 0.45 16.19 5.98
N ASN A 113 1.59 16.88 6.00
CA ASN A 113 1.62 18.34 6.17
C ASN A 113 0.96 19.06 5.00
N TYR A 114 1.22 18.61 3.77
CA TYR A 114 0.58 19.15 2.57
C TYR A 114 -0.95 19.02 2.62
N LEU A 115 -1.47 17.82 2.93
CA LEU A 115 -2.91 17.59 3.03
C LEU A 115 -3.53 18.38 4.18
N LYS A 116 -2.83 18.48 5.31
CA LYS A 116 -3.27 19.29 6.46
C LYS A 116 -3.44 20.77 6.08
N GLU A 117 -2.42 21.36 5.44
CA GLU A 117 -2.50 22.75 4.97
C GLU A 117 -3.62 22.92 3.95
N ARG A 118 -3.73 21.98 2.99
CA ARG A 118 -4.78 22.01 1.96
C ARG A 118 -6.19 21.95 2.56
N ILE A 119 -6.45 21.07 3.52
CA ILE A 119 -7.77 20.94 4.18
C ILE A 119 -8.08 22.16 5.06
N SER A 120 -7.06 22.80 5.63
CA SER A 120 -7.23 23.99 6.48
C SER A 120 -7.56 25.26 5.70
N GLN A 121 -7.38 25.27 4.37
CA GLN A 121 -7.76 26.40 3.50
C GLN A 121 -9.28 26.47 3.31
N ASP A 122 -9.78 27.67 2.99
CA ASP A 122 -11.19 27.89 2.65
C ASP A 122 -11.62 27.02 1.46
N ASP A 123 -12.65 26.20 1.70
CA ASP A 123 -13.16 25.15 0.79
C ASP A 123 -12.09 24.16 0.30
N GLY A 124 -10.99 24.03 1.04
CA GLY A 124 -9.86 23.20 0.65
C GLY A 124 -10.20 21.72 0.50
N LEU A 125 -11.00 21.19 1.43
CA LEU A 125 -11.53 19.83 1.35
C LEU A 125 -12.43 19.63 0.13
N ILE A 126 -13.34 20.57 -0.15
CA ILE A 126 -14.28 20.46 -1.27
C ILE A 126 -13.51 20.44 -2.59
N LYS A 127 -12.55 21.36 -2.76
CA LYS A 127 -11.67 21.42 -3.93
C LYS A 127 -10.88 20.12 -4.13
N LEU A 128 -10.29 19.59 -3.05
CA LEU A 128 -9.58 18.32 -3.05
C LEU A 128 -10.49 17.18 -3.55
N ILE A 129 -11.71 17.11 -3.02
CA ILE A 129 -12.69 16.08 -3.38
C ILE A 129 -13.08 16.19 -4.86
N ASP A 130 -13.34 17.40 -5.36
CA ASP A 130 -13.70 17.65 -6.75
C ASP A 130 -12.56 17.29 -7.71
N GLU A 131 -11.31 17.67 -7.36
CA GLU A 131 -10.10 17.30 -8.10
C GLU A 131 -9.91 15.77 -8.18
N CYS A 132 -10.31 15.04 -7.13
CA CYS A 132 -10.16 13.58 -7.04
C CYS A 132 -11.39 12.79 -7.51
N GLY A 133 -12.31 13.41 -8.28
CA GLY A 133 -13.45 12.74 -8.88
C GLY A 133 -14.73 12.74 -8.04
N GLY A 134 -14.89 13.71 -7.14
CA GLY A 134 -16.11 13.99 -6.38
C GLY A 134 -16.33 13.11 -5.15
N PRO A 135 -17.37 13.37 -4.35
CA PRO A 135 -17.59 12.70 -3.07
C PRO A 135 -18.01 11.23 -3.23
N LYS A 136 -17.44 10.35 -2.41
CA LYS A 136 -17.80 8.93 -2.33
C LYS A 136 -18.97 8.73 -1.38
N LYS A 137 -20.20 8.76 -1.91
CA LYS A 137 -21.43 8.51 -1.14
C LYS A 137 -21.45 7.10 -0.53
N LYS A 138 -22.30 6.89 0.48
CA LYS A 138 -22.55 5.56 1.04
C LYS A 138 -22.96 4.59 -0.07
N GLY A 139 -22.31 3.42 -0.11
CA GLY A 139 -22.54 2.43 -1.17
C GLY A 139 -21.81 2.70 -2.48
N TYR A 140 -20.92 3.70 -2.57
CA TYR A 140 -20.19 4.05 -3.80
C TYR A 140 -19.60 2.85 -4.54
N TYR A 141 -18.87 1.98 -3.83
CA TYR A 141 -18.26 0.79 -4.45
C TYR A 141 -19.30 -0.23 -4.93
N ILE A 142 -20.43 -0.35 -4.24
CA ILE A 142 -21.54 -1.23 -4.63
C ILE A 142 -22.15 -0.72 -5.94
N TYR A 143 -22.53 0.56 -5.99
CA TYR A 143 -23.15 1.15 -7.17
C TYR A 143 -22.22 1.20 -8.38
N LYS A 144 -20.92 1.41 -8.18
CA LYS A 144 -19.97 1.56 -9.27
C LYS A 144 -19.56 0.24 -9.91
N PHE A 145 -19.48 -0.84 -9.12
CA PHE A 145 -18.89 -2.11 -9.58
C PHE A 145 -19.85 -3.30 -9.55
N TYR A 146 -20.87 -3.29 -8.69
CA TYR A 146 -21.82 -4.41 -8.55
C TYR A 146 -23.20 -4.16 -9.19
N ASN A 147 -23.49 -2.92 -9.61
CA ASN A 147 -24.71 -2.56 -10.35
C ASN A 147 -24.49 -2.43 -11.86
N THR A 148 -23.33 -2.86 -12.37
CA THR A 148 -23.23 -3.23 -13.78
C THR A 148 -24.00 -4.53 -13.91
N ASP A 149 -25.31 -4.44 -14.12
CA ASP A 149 -26.05 -5.52 -14.74
C ASP A 149 -25.27 -5.88 -16.00
N ASP A 150 -24.65 -7.06 -15.97
CA ASP A 150 -24.34 -7.78 -17.17
C ASP A 150 -25.58 -7.71 -18.06
N ASN A 151 -25.46 -7.04 -19.20
CA ASN A 151 -26.34 -7.29 -20.33
C ASN A 151 -26.17 -8.76 -20.68
N ILE A 152 -27.00 -9.60 -20.06
CA ILE A 152 -27.29 -10.98 -20.46
C ILE A 152 -28.15 -10.94 -21.73
#